data_AF-V3ZBX2-F1
#
_entry.id   AF-V3ZBX2-F1
#
_cell.length_a   1.000
_cell.length_b   1.000
_cell.length_c   1.000
_cell.angle_alpha   90.00
_cell.angle_beta   90.00
_cell.angle_gamma   90.00
#
_symmetry.space_group_name_H-M   'P 1'
#
loop_
_entity.id
_entity.type
_entity.pdbx_description
1 polymer ?
#
loop_
_entity_poly.entity_id
_entity_poly.type
_entity_poly.pdbx_seq_one_letter_code
_entity_poly.pdbx_strand_id
1 'polypeptide(L)'
;MAMKLSPYYKQFEEDALAWEDKLNRINALFDVWIDVQRRWVYLEGIFTGSADIKHLLPIETSRFQGVSTEFLGLMKRVAKSPLVIDVLNIPNSQRQLERLADLLGKIQKALGEYLERERSSFPRQVIFEWPALYFVNVV
;
A
#
# COMPACT_ATOMS: atom_id res chain seq x y z
N MET A 1 -2.76 28.49 -8.12
CA MET A 1 -2.74 29.46 -9.24
C MET A 1 -2.95 30.94 -8.84
N ALA A 2 -3.35 31.28 -7.61
CA ALA A 2 -3.72 32.67 -7.26
C ALA A 2 -2.59 33.57 -6.70
N MET A 3 -1.44 33.02 -6.31
CA MET A 3 -0.33 33.81 -5.71
C MET A 3 0.57 34.53 -6.71
N LYS A 4 0.48 34.21 -8.02
CA LYS A 4 1.41 34.69 -9.06
C LYS A 4 1.20 36.15 -9.50
N LEU A 5 0.25 36.89 -8.91
CA LEU A 5 -0.16 38.24 -9.35
C LEU A 5 0.25 39.38 -8.41
N SER A 6 0.98 39.10 -7.32
CA SER A 6 1.37 40.14 -6.33
C SER A 6 2.80 40.66 -6.56
N PRO A 7 3.04 41.98 -6.47
CA PRO A 7 4.36 42.60 -6.71
C PRO A 7 5.45 42.23 -5.69
N TYR A 8 5.10 41.54 -4.59
CA TYR A 8 6.04 41.02 -3.58
C TYR A 8 6.47 39.56 -3.82
N TYR A 9 6.00 38.93 -4.90
CA TYR A 9 6.21 37.51 -5.19
C TYR A 9 7.69 37.11 -5.32
N LYS A 10 8.56 37.99 -5.85
CA LYS A 10 10.00 37.69 -6.02
C LYS A 10 10.74 37.33 -4.74
N GLN A 11 10.26 37.78 -3.58
CA GLN A 11 10.90 37.51 -2.28
C GLN A 11 10.36 36.23 -1.59
N PHE A 12 9.24 35.70 -2.08
CA PHE A 12 8.60 34.48 -1.58
C PHE A 12 8.53 33.36 -2.63
N GLU A 13 9.01 33.61 -3.85
CA GLU A 13 9.01 32.66 -4.96
C GLU A 13 9.86 31.44 -4.64
N GLU A 14 11.02 31.64 -4.00
CA GLU A 14 11.91 30.56 -3.59
C GLU A 14 11.26 29.65 -2.53
N ASP A 15 10.61 30.25 -1.52
CA ASP A 15 9.88 29.52 -0.50
C ASP A 15 8.65 28.80 -1.06
N ALA A 16 7.91 29.45 -1.98
CA ALA A 16 6.75 28.87 -2.63
C ALA A 16 7.13 27.65 -3.49
N LEU A 17 8.21 27.74 -4.27
CA LEU A 17 8.75 26.63 -5.05
C LEU A 17 9.24 25.48 -4.16
N ALA A 18 9.89 25.79 -3.03
CA ALA A 18 10.32 24.78 -2.07
C ALA A 18 9.13 24.04 -1.43
N TRP A 19 8.04 24.75 -1.13
CA TRP A 19 6.80 24.13 -0.64
C TRP A 19 6.09 23.31 -1.72
N GLU A 20 6.09 23.78 -2.97
CA GLU A 20 5.53 23.04 -4.10
C GLU A 20 6.27 21.71 -4.32
N ASP A 21 7.62 21.70 -4.28
CA ASP A 21 8.40 20.46 -4.37
C ASP A 21 8.14 19.52 -3.19
N LYS A 22 8.07 20.05 -1.95
CA LYS A 22 7.72 19.25 -0.78
C LYS A 22 6.34 18.61 -0.91
N LEU A 23 5.33 19.35 -1.33
CA LEU A 23 3.97 18.85 -1.50
C LEU A 23 3.89 17.80 -2.62
N ASN A 24 4.61 17.99 -3.72
CA ASN A 24 4.68 17.00 -4.79
C ASN A 24 5.31 15.69 -4.33
N ARG A 25 6.38 15.75 -3.52
CA ARG A 25 6.99 14.56 -2.91
C ARG A 25 6.03 13.85 -1.94
N ILE A 26 5.28 14.61 -1.16
CA ILE A 26 4.25 14.07 -0.25
C ILE A 26 3.18 13.31 -1.04
N ASN A 27 2.66 13.93 -2.11
CA ASN A 27 1.63 13.30 -2.94
C ASN A 27 2.15 12.01 -3.57
N ALA A 28 3.35 12.03 -4.17
CA ALA A 28 3.95 10.84 -4.76
C ALA A 28 4.16 9.71 -3.72
N LEU A 29 4.57 10.05 -2.50
CA LEU A 29 4.70 9.09 -1.41
C LEU A 29 3.34 8.48 -1.02
N PHE A 30 2.30 9.30 -0.93
CA PHE A 30 0.95 8.83 -0.59
C PHE A 30 0.33 7.95 -1.67
N ASP A 31 0.57 8.25 -2.95
CA ASP A 31 0.07 7.42 -4.05
C ASP A 31 0.61 5.98 -3.95
N VAL A 32 1.91 5.83 -3.74
CA VAL A 32 2.53 4.51 -3.55
C VAL A 32 2.05 3.87 -2.26
N TRP A 33 1.94 4.64 -1.18
CA TRP A 33 1.46 4.12 0.10
C TRP A 33 0.04 3.55 -0.03
N ILE A 34 -0.90 4.31 -0.58
CA ILE A 34 -2.30 3.90 -0.71
C ILE A 34 -2.40 2.60 -1.50
N ASP A 35 -1.62 2.47 -2.58
CA ASP A 35 -1.56 1.23 -3.36
C ASP A 35 -1.02 0.05 -2.53
N VAL A 36 0.09 0.23 -1.80
CA VAL A 36 0.65 -0.77 -0.88
C VAL A 36 -0.38 -1.19 0.16
N GLN A 37 -1.04 -0.23 0.81
CA GLN A 37 -2.03 -0.49 1.85
C GLN A 37 -3.24 -1.25 1.30
N ARG A 38 -3.75 -0.86 0.11
CA ARG A 38 -4.87 -1.55 -0.54
C ARG A 38 -4.53 -3.02 -0.84
N ARG A 39 -3.36 -3.27 -1.42
CA ARG A 39 -2.87 -4.63 -1.70
C ARG A 39 -2.65 -5.44 -0.43
N TRP A 40 -2.11 -4.81 0.61
CA TRP A 40 -1.89 -5.45 1.91
C TRP A 40 -3.21 -5.87 2.57
N VAL A 41 -4.22 -4.99 2.62
CA VAL A 41 -5.54 -5.31 3.19
C VAL A 41 -6.21 -6.44 2.42
N TYR A 42 -6.11 -6.44 1.09
CA TYR A 42 -6.61 -7.54 0.27
C TYR A 42 -5.97 -8.88 0.66
N LEU A 43 -4.63 -8.94 0.67
CA LEU A 43 -3.92 -10.17 1.01
C LEU A 43 -4.13 -10.58 2.47
N GLU A 44 -4.22 -9.63 3.40
CA GLU A 44 -4.52 -9.88 4.81
C GLU A 44 -5.90 -10.54 4.95
N GLY A 45 -6.93 -10.00 4.30
CA GLY A 45 -8.26 -10.60 4.31
C GLY A 45 -8.27 -12.04 3.79
N ILE A 46 -7.44 -12.34 2.79
CA ILE A 46 -7.29 -13.68 2.23
C ILE A 46 -6.59 -14.65 3.18
N PHE A 47 -5.40 -14.28 3.65
CA PHE A 47 -4.61 -15.15 4.52
C PHE A 47 -5.24 -15.29 5.91
N THR A 48 -6.03 -14.32 6.36
CA THR A 48 -6.67 -14.35 7.70
C THR A 48 -8.04 -14.99 7.66
N GLY A 49 -8.76 -14.91 6.53
CA GLY A 49 -10.10 -15.46 6.36
C GLY A 49 -10.16 -16.98 6.23
N SER A 50 -9.09 -17.65 5.79
CA SER A 50 -9.04 -19.10 5.66
C SER A 50 -7.73 -19.68 6.21
N ALA A 51 -7.85 -20.58 7.19
CA ALA A 51 -6.70 -21.33 7.71
C ALA A 51 -6.14 -22.30 6.67
N ASP A 52 -6.99 -22.80 5.77
CA ASP A 52 -6.61 -23.78 4.75
C ASP A 52 -5.65 -23.17 3.72
N ILE A 53 -5.87 -21.91 3.33
CA ILE A 53 -4.96 -21.17 2.43
C ILE A 53 -3.55 -21.03 3.01
N LYS A 54 -3.40 -20.89 4.33
CA LYS A 54 -2.08 -20.85 4.96
C LYS A 54 -1.33 -22.17 4.81
N HIS A 55 -2.06 -23.29 4.85
CA HIS A 55 -1.50 -24.62 4.66
C HIS A 55 -1.22 -24.94 3.18
N LEU A 56 -2.03 -24.41 2.27
CA LEU A 56 -1.90 -24.61 0.82
C LEU A 56 -0.77 -23.76 0.22
N LEU A 57 -0.58 -22.53 0.69
CA LEU A 57 0.44 -21.59 0.24
C LEU A 57 1.37 -21.16 1.39
N PRO A 58 2.14 -22.08 1.99
CA PRO A 58 2.95 -21.78 3.17
C PRO A 58 4.12 -20.83 2.85
N ILE A 59 4.66 -20.89 1.63
CA ILE A 59 5.77 -20.04 1.18
C ILE A 59 5.30 -18.59 1.05
N GLU A 60 4.17 -18.38 0.38
CA GLU A 60 3.55 -17.07 0.14
C GLU A 60 3.05 -16.48 1.45
N THR A 61 2.48 -17.29 2.34
CA THR A 61 2.06 -16.87 3.69
C THR A 61 3.25 -16.37 4.50
N SER A 62 4.37 -17.11 4.51
CA SER A 62 5.58 -16.71 5.21
C SER A 62 6.16 -15.40 4.65
N ARG A 63 6.20 -15.26 3.32
CA ARG A 63 6.60 -14.01 2.65
C ARG A 63 5.69 -12.85 3.02
N PHE A 64 4.37 -13.06 3.02
CA PHE A 64 3.40 -12.05 3.39
C PHE A 64 3.56 -11.61 4.85
N GLN A 65 3.79 -12.54 5.78
CA GLN A 65 4.05 -12.19 7.19
C GLN A 65 5.29 -11.32 7.37
N GLY A 66 6.37 -11.61 6.63
CA GLY A 66 7.59 -10.78 6.63
C GLY A 66 7.30 -9.36 6.15
N VAL A 67 6.64 -9.23 4.99
CA VAL A 67 6.23 -7.94 4.40
C VAL A 67 5.26 -7.19 5.33
N SER A 68 4.30 -7.89 5.92
CA SER A 68 3.32 -7.33 6.85
C SER A 68 3.98 -6.77 8.11
N THR A 69 4.99 -7.46 8.65
CA THR A 69 5.73 -6.99 9.83
C THR A 69 6.49 -5.70 9.51
N GLU A 70 7.14 -5.64 8.34
CA GLU A 70 7.86 -4.46 7.88
C GLU A 70 6.90 -3.28 7.64
N PHE A 71 5.77 -3.52 6.96
CA PHE A 71 4.73 -2.52 6.72
C PHE A 71 4.15 -1.99 8.03
N LEU A 72 3.71 -2.85 8.94
CA LEU A 72 3.17 -2.43 10.25
C LEU A 72 4.21 -1.68 11.08
N GLY A 73 5.49 -2.04 10.96
CA GLY A 73 6.60 -1.30 11.58
C GLY A 73 6.71 0.13 11.05
N LEU A 74 6.59 0.32 9.73
CA LEU A 74 6.52 1.64 9.10
C LEU A 74 5.28 2.42 9.56
N MET A 75 4.09 1.80 9.54
CA MET A 75 2.84 2.42 9.98
C MET A 75 2.92 2.92 11.43
N LYS A 76 3.54 2.14 12.33
CA LYS A 76 3.77 2.57 13.72
C LYS A 76 4.68 3.78 13.84
N ARG A 77 5.70 3.90 12.99
CA ARG A 77 6.58 5.08 12.98
C ARG A 77 5.82 6.30 12.52
N VAL A 78 4.98 6.16 11.50
CA VAL A 78 4.18 7.27 11.00
C VAL A 78 3.06 7.64 11.95
N ALA A 79 2.41 6.68 12.62
CA ALA A 79 1.41 6.97 13.65
C ALA A 79 1.98 7.76 14.84
N LYS A 80 3.28 7.71 15.11
CA LYS A 80 3.95 8.52 16.14
C LYS A 80 4.21 9.96 15.71
N SER A 81 4.17 10.25 14.41
CA SER A 81 4.41 11.56 13.85
C SER A 81 3.12 12.07 13.19
N PRO A 82 2.32 12.91 13.88
CA PRO A 82 1.06 13.40 13.33
C PRO A 82 1.25 14.37 12.15
N LEU A 83 2.46 14.85 11.93
CA LEU A 83 2.79 15.73 10.82
C LEU A 83 3.26 14.92 9.62
N VAL A 84 2.53 15.02 8.51
CA VAL A 84 2.90 14.44 7.20
C VAL A 84 4.30 14.85 6.74
N ILE A 85 4.75 16.04 7.15
CA ILE A 85 6.08 16.56 6.84
C ILE A 85 7.18 15.72 7.52
N ASP A 86 6.92 15.16 8.70
CA ASP A 86 7.89 14.31 9.40
C ASP A 86 8.02 12.94 8.74
N VAL A 87 6.98 12.49 8.03
CA VAL A 87 7.00 11.24 7.25
C VAL A 87 7.97 11.34 6.07
N LEU A 88 8.04 12.51 5.41
CA LEU A 88 9.06 12.78 4.39
C LEU A 88 10.48 12.75 4.96
N ASN A 89 10.64 13.14 6.23
CA ASN A 89 11.94 13.14 6.89
C ASN A 89 12.41 11.74 7.28
N ILE A 90 11.55 10.71 7.18
CA ILE A 90 11.97 9.32 7.40
C ILE A 90 12.86 8.90 6.22
N PRO A 91 14.17 8.69 6.44
CA PRO A 91 15.07 8.33 5.37
C PRO A 91 14.67 6.97 4.77
N ASN A 92 14.72 6.88 3.44
CA ASN A 92 14.41 5.68 2.66
C ASN A 92 12.95 5.17 2.74
N SER A 93 12.00 5.93 3.30
CA SER A 93 10.59 5.53 3.39
C SER A 93 9.98 5.21 2.02
N GLN A 94 10.26 6.05 1.01
CA GLN A 94 9.77 5.86 -0.35
C GLN A 94 10.32 4.57 -0.99
N ARG A 95 11.64 4.35 -0.94
CA ARG A 95 12.26 3.10 -1.45
C ARG A 95 11.74 1.87 -0.73
N GLN A 96 11.46 1.98 0.58
CA GLN A 96 10.90 0.90 1.36
C GLN A 96 9.47 0.57 0.90
N LEU A 97 8.63 1.59 0.70
CA LEU A 97 7.27 1.42 0.17
C LEU A 97 7.27 0.84 -1.25
N GLU A 98 8.13 1.31 -2.15
CA GLU A 98 8.27 0.77 -3.51
C GLU A 98 8.65 -0.72 -3.48
N ARG A 99 9.63 -1.10 -2.63
CA ARG A 99 10.02 -2.50 -2.43
C ARG A 99 8.86 -3.34 -1.87
N LEU A 100 8.10 -2.81 -0.91
CA LEU A 100 6.93 -3.50 -0.36
C LEU A 100 5.85 -3.68 -1.43
N ALA A 101 5.62 -2.68 -2.28
CA ALA A 101 4.67 -2.75 -3.40
C ALA A 101 5.02 -3.88 -4.37
N ASP A 102 6.30 -4.00 -4.74
CA ASP A 102 6.80 -5.06 -5.62
C ASP A 102 6.64 -6.46 -4.99
N LEU A 103 6.94 -6.59 -3.70
CA LEU A 103 6.79 -7.86 -2.98
C LEU A 103 5.33 -8.28 -2.87
N LEU A 104 4.44 -7.35 -2.49
CA LEU A 104 2.99 -7.58 -2.46
C LEU A 104 2.46 -7.94 -3.84
N GLY A 105 2.92 -7.27 -4.90
CA GLY A 105 2.54 -7.57 -6.28
C GLY A 105 2.91 -8.99 -6.70
N LYS A 106 4.09 -9.48 -6.32
CA LYS A 106 4.51 -10.87 -6.58
C LYS A 106 3.65 -11.89 -5.83
N ILE A 107 3.34 -11.62 -4.56
CA ILE A 107 2.48 -12.49 -3.74
C ILE A 107 1.06 -12.53 -4.33
N GLN A 108 0.50 -11.37 -4.66
CA GLN A 108 -0.83 -11.24 -5.26
C GLN A 108 -0.93 -11.98 -6.60
N LYS A 109 0.11 -11.89 -7.45
CA LYS A 109 0.15 -12.63 -8.71
C LYS A 109 0.18 -14.15 -8.49
N ALA A 110 1.05 -14.63 -7.61
CA ALA A 110 1.15 -16.06 -7.30
C ALA A 110 -0.17 -16.61 -6.73
N LEU A 111 -0.81 -15.83 -5.86
CA LEU A 111 -2.10 -16.17 -5.28
C LEU A 111 -3.22 -16.16 -6.33
N GLY A 112 -3.23 -15.18 -7.26
CA GLY A 112 -4.17 -15.15 -8.38
C GLY A 112 -4.03 -16.36 -9.30
N GLU A 113 -2.80 -16.75 -9.64
CA GLU A 113 -2.53 -17.95 -10.44
C GLU A 113 -2.99 -19.24 -9.73
N TYR A 114 -2.84 -19.31 -8.41
CA TYR A 114 -3.34 -20.42 -7.61
C TYR A 114 -4.87 -20.48 -7.57
N LEU A 115 -5.53 -19.35 -7.30
CA LEU A 115 -6.99 -19.26 -7.26
C LEU A 115 -7.64 -19.59 -8.61
N GLU A 116 -7.03 -19.23 -9.74
CA GLU A 116 -7.53 -19.57 -11.07
C GLU A 116 -7.44 -21.08 -11.35
N ARG A 117 -6.39 -21.76 -10.85
CA ARG A 117 -6.25 -23.23 -10.91
C ARG A 117 -7.27 -23.96 -10.04
N GLU A 118 -7.51 -23.44 -8.85
CA GLU A 118 -8.58 -23.92 -7.95
C GLU A 118 -9.96 -23.71 -8.58
N ARG A 119 -10.22 -22.54 -9.16
CA ARG A 119 -11.49 -22.20 -9.81
C ARG A 119 -11.80 -23.09 -11.01
N SER A 120 -10.79 -23.46 -11.80
CA SER A 120 -10.92 -24.42 -12.90
C SER A 120 -11.14 -25.86 -12.42
N SER A 121 -10.80 -26.15 -11.16
CA SER A 121 -11.03 -27.45 -10.51
C SER A 121 -12.37 -27.52 -9.75
N PHE A 122 -12.87 -26.41 -9.21
CA PHE A 122 -14.13 -26.33 -8.44
C PHE A 122 -14.98 -25.08 -8.74
N PRO A 123 -15.85 -25.12 -9.78
CA PRO A 123 -16.61 -23.95 -10.21
C PRO A 123 -17.74 -23.49 -9.25
N ARG A 124 -18.07 -24.23 -8.18
CA ARG A 124 -19.22 -23.92 -7.29
C ARG A 124 -18.89 -23.36 -5.90
N GLN A 125 -17.66 -23.51 -5.39
CA GLN A 125 -17.31 -23.07 -4.01
C GLN A 125 -16.79 -21.62 -3.92
N VAL A 126 -16.28 -21.06 -5.02
CA VAL A 126 -15.65 -19.73 -5.05
C VAL A 126 -16.61 -18.57 -4.70
N ILE A 127 -17.93 -18.77 -4.80
CA ILE A 127 -18.91 -17.68 -4.65
C ILE A 127 -19.24 -17.37 -3.17
N PHE A 128 -19.00 -18.30 -2.23
CA PHE A 128 -19.43 -18.12 -0.83
C PHE A 128 -18.30 -17.76 0.16
N GLU A 129 -17.04 -18.03 -0.16
CA GLU A 129 -15.92 -17.92 0.81
C GLU A 129 -15.09 -16.63 0.75
N TRP A 130 -15.35 -15.72 -0.20
CA TRP A 130 -14.55 -14.50 -0.35
C TRP A 130 -15.34 -13.21 -0.06
N PRO A 131 -15.63 -12.90 1.21
CA PRO A 131 -16.17 -11.61 1.63
C PRO A 131 -15.32 -10.41 1.18
N ALA A 132 -14.06 -10.62 0.81
CA ALA A 132 -13.16 -9.56 0.31
C ALA A 132 -13.68 -8.87 -0.95
N LEU A 133 -14.52 -9.53 -1.77
CA LEU A 133 -15.18 -8.89 -2.92
C LEU A 133 -16.24 -7.86 -2.51
N TYR A 134 -16.81 -7.95 -1.30
CA TYR A 134 -17.75 -6.95 -0.79
C TYR A 134 -17.04 -5.66 -0.34
N PHE A 135 -15.78 -5.75 0.11
CA PHE A 135 -14.99 -4.57 0.50
C PHE A 135 -14.52 -3.72 -0.70
N VAL A 136 -14.46 -4.31 -1.91
CA VAL A 136 -14.09 -3.58 -3.14
C VAL A 136 -15.21 -2.66 -3.64
N ASN A 137 -16.46 -2.84 -3.19
CA ASN A 137 -17.60 -2.03 -3.63
C ASN A 137 -18.01 -0.90 -2.66
N VAL A 138 -17.27 -0.67 -1.57
CA VAL A 138 -17.65 0.33 -0.54
C VAL A 138 -16.58 1.40 -0.28
N VAL A 139 -15.47 1.43 -1.04
CA VAL A 139 -14.50 2.55 -1.00
C VAL A 139 -14.08 2.95 -2.42
#